data_AF-A0AAU9VC16-F1
#
_entry.id   AF-A0AAU9VC16-F1
#
_cell.length_a   1.000
_cell.length_b   1.000
_cell.length_c   1.000
_cell.angle_alpha   90.00
_cell.angle_beta   90.00
_cell.angle_gamma   90.00
#
_symmetry.space_group_name_H-M   'P 1'
#
loop_
_entity.id
_entity.type
_entity.pdbx_description
1 polymer ?
#
loop_
_entity_poly.entity_id
_entity_poly.type
_entity_poly.pdbx_seq_one_letter_code
_entity_poly.pdbx_strand_id
1 'polypeptide(L)'
;MGNQSTRATHFHRQEAAEPTEELSSNEHHINISNKMVERLVEDATITSEAVTGSSNPRGDYKEKIFIEKLKCMDDKHTERCGLTAEELNALVARVELRTSHMAYEEPVCEEVKDKIIECYDSTDPSEIIKCWDTIGVFTQCVQEASAKRLIARTMREAEVLAQRSRRVARAREHALKDLP
;
A
#
# COMPACT_ATOMS: atom_id res chain seq x y z
N MET A 1 -8.14 -21.66 -37.82
CA MET A 1 -7.62 -20.30 -37.52
C MET A 1 -7.89 -20.03 -36.04
N GLY A 2 -6.90 -20.28 -35.19
CA GLY A 2 -7.03 -20.13 -33.75
C GLY A 2 -6.00 -19.13 -33.24
N ASN A 3 -6.45 -18.11 -32.52
CA ASN A 3 -5.59 -17.20 -31.77
C ASN A 3 -6.06 -17.20 -30.32
N GLN A 4 -5.42 -18.02 -29.48
CA GLN A 4 -5.40 -17.84 -28.04
C GLN A 4 -4.14 -17.02 -27.71
N SER A 5 -4.32 -15.86 -27.11
CA SER A 5 -3.23 -15.02 -26.61
C SER A 5 -3.20 -15.11 -25.09
N THR A 6 -2.35 -15.99 -24.56
CA THR A 6 -2.00 -16.03 -23.13
C THR A 6 -0.74 -15.18 -22.94
N ARG A 7 -0.90 -14.01 -22.35
CA ARG A 7 0.19 -13.09 -21.98
C ARG A 7 0.92 -13.66 -20.76
N ALA A 8 2.03 -14.35 -20.98
CA ALA A 8 2.98 -14.73 -19.94
C ALA A 8 3.89 -13.53 -19.62
N THR A 9 3.82 -13.01 -18.40
CA THR A 9 4.79 -12.03 -17.89
C THR A 9 5.98 -12.78 -17.29
N HIS A 10 7.04 -12.87 -18.09
CA HIS A 10 8.34 -13.44 -17.71
C HIS A 10 9.07 -12.43 -16.79
N PHE A 11 9.22 -12.74 -15.50
CA PHE A 11 10.12 -11.99 -14.63
C PHE A 11 11.56 -12.48 -14.88
N HIS A 12 12.40 -11.60 -15.41
CA HIS A 12 13.84 -11.83 -15.57
C HIS A 12 14.53 -11.34 -14.29
N ARG A 13 15.05 -12.28 -13.49
CA ARG A 13 15.92 -11.98 -12.33
C ARG A 13 17.34 -11.85 -12.84
N GLN A 14 17.89 -10.63 -12.88
CA GLN A 14 19.31 -10.42 -13.13
C GLN A 14 20.10 -10.72 -11.85
N GLU A 15 20.94 -11.75 -11.90
CA GLU A 15 22.08 -11.92 -11.00
C GLU A 15 23.20 -11.00 -11.50
N ALA A 16 23.73 -10.15 -10.62
CA ALA A 16 24.95 -9.39 -10.88
C ALA A 16 25.85 -9.51 -9.66
N ALA A 17 27.08 -9.91 -9.94
CA ALA A 17 28.13 -10.31 -9.03
C ALA A 17 28.68 -9.15 -8.18
N GLU A 18 29.25 -9.53 -7.04
CA GLU A 18 30.09 -8.67 -6.19
C GLU A 18 31.34 -8.17 -6.92
N PRO A 19 31.84 -6.97 -6.55
CA PRO A 19 33.26 -6.70 -6.59
C PRO A 19 33.81 -6.38 -5.18
N THR A 20 34.92 -7.05 -4.92
CA THR A 20 35.84 -6.98 -3.79
C THR A 20 36.56 -5.62 -3.72
N GLU A 21 36.78 -5.16 -2.48
CA GLU A 21 37.73 -4.17 -1.93
C GLU A 21 38.55 -3.24 -2.86
N GLU A 22 38.57 -1.94 -2.53
CA GLU A 22 39.84 -1.22 -2.32
C GLU A 22 39.62 0.07 -1.49
N LEU A 23 40.30 0.13 -0.34
CA LEU A 23 40.37 1.26 0.57
C LEU A 23 41.22 2.39 -0.05
N SER A 24 40.59 3.53 -0.36
CA SER A 24 41.31 4.79 -0.61
C SER A 24 40.85 5.83 0.42
N SER A 25 41.41 5.76 1.62
CA SER A 25 41.37 6.86 2.59
C SER A 25 42.33 7.95 2.12
N ASN A 26 41.86 8.80 1.19
CA ASN A 26 42.48 10.10 0.94
C ASN A 26 42.14 11.03 2.11
N GLU A 27 42.96 10.93 3.16
CA GLU A 27 42.94 11.80 4.32
C GLU A 27 43.29 13.24 3.88
N HIS A 28 42.27 14.06 3.65
CA HIS A 28 42.43 15.47 3.30
C HIS A 28 42.92 16.25 4.51
N HIS A 29 44.24 16.27 4.72
CA HIS A 29 44.88 17.01 5.79
C HIS A 29 44.83 18.51 5.48
N ILE A 30 43.85 19.22 6.03
CA ILE A 30 43.72 20.67 5.90
C ILE A 30 44.72 21.31 6.88
N ASN A 31 45.88 21.74 6.37
CA ASN A 31 46.88 22.45 7.16
C ASN A 31 46.46 23.92 7.37
N ILE A 32 45.62 24.18 8.37
CA ILE A 32 45.27 25.53 8.80
C ILE A 32 46.42 26.07 9.68
N SER A 33 46.99 27.21 9.30
CA SER A 33 48.02 27.88 10.11
C SER A 33 47.45 28.25 11.49
N ASN A 34 48.23 28.05 12.57
CA ASN A 34 47.83 28.44 13.94
C ASN A 34 47.33 29.88 14.03
N LYS A 35 47.88 30.78 13.21
CA LYS A 35 47.48 32.19 13.16
C LYS A 35 46.07 32.42 12.56
N MET A 36 45.62 31.52 11.70
CA MET A 36 44.25 31.52 11.18
C MET A 36 43.28 30.94 12.22
N VAL A 37 43.72 29.93 12.99
CA VAL A 37 42.92 29.37 14.10
C VAL A 37 42.69 30.42 15.18
N GLU A 38 43.73 31.16 15.59
CA GLU A 38 43.60 32.25 16.57
C GLU A 38 42.60 33.32 16.10
N ARG A 39 42.68 33.75 14.84
CA ARG A 39 41.70 34.71 14.27
C ARG A 39 40.28 34.16 14.21
N LEU A 40 40.12 32.89 13.85
CA LEU A 40 38.80 32.23 13.84
C LEU A 40 38.19 32.15 15.24
N VAL A 41 39.02 31.92 16.26
CA VAL A 41 38.59 31.90 17.67
C VAL A 41 38.23 33.32 18.12
N GLU A 42 39.05 34.32 17.81
CA GLU A 42 38.78 35.72 18.14
C GLU A 42 37.50 36.24 17.47
N ASP A 43 37.31 35.99 16.17
CA ASP A 43 36.11 36.38 15.43
C ASP A 43 34.84 35.69 15.99
N ALA A 44 34.95 34.42 16.40
CA ALA A 44 33.84 33.70 17.03
C ALA A 44 33.48 34.26 18.43
N THR A 45 34.48 34.71 19.20
CA THR A 45 34.25 35.34 20.50
C THR A 45 33.61 36.73 20.37
N ILE A 46 34.06 37.54 19.40
CA ILE A 46 33.51 38.89 19.16
C ILE A 46 32.07 38.81 18.66
N THR A 47 31.74 37.81 17.83
CA THR A 47 30.37 37.62 17.33
C THR A 47 29.42 37.11 18.42
N SER A 48 29.94 36.38 19.42
CA SER A 48 29.14 35.83 20.52
C SER A 48 28.75 36.88 21.57
N GLU A 49 29.53 37.94 21.74
CA GLU A 49 29.24 39.01 22.72
C GLU A 49 28.18 40.02 22.23
N ALA A 50 27.89 40.07 20.92
CA ALA A 50 26.91 41.00 20.35
C ALA A 50 25.45 40.53 20.40
N VAL A 51 25.16 39.31 20.87
CA VAL A 51 23.80 38.75 20.87
C VAL A 51 23.34 38.40 22.29
N THR A 52 23.22 39.43 23.14
CA THR A 52 22.43 39.35 24.38
C THR A 52 20.94 39.51 24.06
N GLY A 53 20.38 38.46 23.45
CA GLY A 53 18.95 38.30 23.18
C GLY A 53 18.53 36.88 23.54
N SER A 54 17.93 36.73 24.71
CA SER A 54 17.45 35.46 25.26
C SER A 54 16.33 34.86 24.40
N SER A 55 16.69 33.96 23.48
CA SER A 55 15.84 32.89 22.95
C SER A 55 16.76 31.75 22.54
N ASN A 56 16.71 30.61 23.24
CA ASN A 56 17.60 29.46 23.06
C ASN A 56 17.66 28.99 21.58
N PRO A 57 18.72 29.29 20.81
CA PRO A 57 18.80 28.92 19.39
C PRO A 57 19.31 27.48 19.16
N ARG A 58 19.69 26.79 20.25
CA ARG A 58 20.30 25.44 20.19
C ARG A 58 19.27 24.30 20.13
N GLY A 59 18.01 24.54 20.51
CA GLY A 59 16.91 23.58 20.37
C GLY A 59 16.48 23.44 18.91
N ASP A 60 16.20 24.58 18.28
CA ASP A 60 15.72 24.64 16.89
C ASP A 60 16.71 24.09 15.86
N TYR A 61 18.02 24.30 16.04
CA TYR A 61 19.00 23.82 15.05
C TYR A 61 19.13 22.30 15.04
N LYS A 62 19.12 21.67 16.23
CA LYS A 62 19.13 20.21 16.33
C LYS A 62 17.85 19.63 15.76
N GLU A 63 16.70 20.21 16.12
CA GLU A 63 15.40 19.79 15.61
C GLU A 63 15.32 19.92 14.08
N LYS A 64 15.80 21.03 13.52
CA LYS A 64 15.86 21.25 12.08
C LYS A 64 16.75 20.24 11.36
N ILE A 65 17.91 19.90 11.93
CA ILE A 65 18.77 18.82 11.40
C ILE A 65 18.06 17.47 11.44
N PHE A 66 17.35 17.16 12.52
CA PHE A 66 16.61 15.90 12.61
C PHE A 66 15.48 15.84 11.59
N ILE A 67 14.73 16.92 11.40
CA ILE A 67 13.69 17.01 10.37
C ILE A 67 14.26 16.85 8.98
N GLU A 68 15.39 17.49 8.67
CA GLU A 68 16.04 17.40 7.37
C GLU A 68 16.61 16.00 7.11
N LYS A 69 17.17 15.35 8.14
CA LYS A 69 17.62 13.96 8.06
C LYS A 69 16.47 13.00 7.82
N LEU A 70 15.32 13.19 8.49
CA LEU A 70 14.12 12.39 8.27
C LEU A 70 13.61 12.56 6.84
N LYS A 71 13.53 13.79 6.33
CA LYS A 71 13.16 14.06 4.93
C LYS A 71 14.08 13.35 3.95
N CYS A 72 15.39 13.43 4.14
CA CYS A 72 16.34 12.74 3.26
C CYS A 72 16.19 11.21 3.29
N MET A 73 15.86 10.64 4.46
CA MET A 73 15.57 9.21 4.57
C MET A 73 14.27 8.83 3.85
N ASP A 74 13.22 9.65 4.00
CA ASP A 74 11.94 9.47 3.31
C ASP A 74 12.09 9.58 1.79
N ASP A 75 12.88 10.54 1.30
CA ASP A 75 13.18 10.71 -0.13
C ASP A 75 13.92 9.51 -0.69
N LYS A 76 14.95 9.01 0.02
CA LYS A 76 15.69 7.81 -0.38
C LYS A 76 14.83 6.55 -0.34
N HIS A 77 13.95 6.44 0.64
CA HIS A 77 13.00 5.34 0.73
C HIS A 77 12.00 5.39 -0.43
N THR A 78 11.49 6.58 -0.74
CA THR A 78 10.60 6.83 -1.89
C THR A 78 11.29 6.49 -3.21
N GLU A 79 12.53 6.91 -3.41
CA GLU A 79 13.31 6.61 -4.63
C GLU A 79 13.54 5.10 -4.79
N ARG A 80 13.78 4.38 -3.69
CA ARG A 80 14.07 2.93 -3.70
C ARG A 80 12.82 2.07 -3.81
N CYS A 81 11.72 2.46 -3.17
CA CYS A 81 10.48 1.70 -3.12
C CYS A 81 9.43 2.17 -4.13
N GLY A 82 9.63 3.33 -4.78
CA GLY A 82 8.76 3.88 -5.81
C GLY A 82 7.39 4.33 -5.32
N LEU A 83 7.20 4.46 -4.00
CA LEU A 83 5.95 4.86 -3.36
C LEU A 83 6.26 5.86 -2.24
N THR A 84 5.74 7.06 -2.39
CA THR A 84 5.71 8.09 -1.34
C THR A 84 4.75 7.67 -0.23
N ALA A 85 4.94 8.22 0.98
CA ALA A 85 3.99 8.03 2.08
C ALA A 85 2.58 8.56 1.72
N GLU A 86 2.50 9.62 0.92
CA GLU A 86 1.24 10.19 0.42
C GLU A 86 0.52 9.20 -0.53
N GLU A 87 1.25 8.56 -1.44
CA GLU A 87 0.70 7.56 -2.35
C GLU A 87 0.23 6.29 -1.62
N LEU A 88 0.97 5.87 -0.59
CA LEU A 88 0.56 4.77 0.29
C LEU A 88 -0.75 5.13 0.99
N ASN A 89 -0.85 6.31 1.60
CA ASN A 89 -2.07 6.76 2.28
C ASN A 89 -3.25 6.90 1.31
N ALA A 90 -3.02 7.41 0.10
CA ALA A 90 -4.04 7.48 -0.96
C ALA A 90 -4.46 6.09 -1.46
N LEU A 91 -3.56 5.11 -1.45
CA LEU A 91 -3.88 3.72 -1.76
C LEU A 91 -4.73 3.09 -0.65
N VAL A 92 -4.32 3.26 0.61
CA VAL A 92 -5.05 2.79 1.79
C VAL A 92 -6.47 3.37 1.80
N ALA A 93 -6.62 4.68 1.64
CA ALA A 93 -7.94 5.33 1.59
C ALA A 93 -8.82 4.79 0.44
N ARG A 94 -8.23 4.48 -0.73
CA ARG A 94 -8.97 3.86 -1.84
C ARG A 94 -9.37 2.42 -1.55
N VAL A 95 -8.51 1.67 -0.86
CA VAL A 95 -8.83 0.30 -0.43
C VAL A 95 -9.96 0.36 0.59
N GLU A 96 -9.83 1.17 1.64
CA GLU A 96 -10.86 1.37 2.67
C GLU A 96 -12.19 1.81 2.08
N LEU A 97 -12.22 2.78 1.16
CA LEU A 97 -13.46 3.18 0.50
C LEU A 97 -14.12 2.01 -0.24
N ARG A 98 -13.32 1.17 -0.92
CA ARG A 98 -13.81 0.01 -1.67
C ARG A 98 -14.20 -1.17 -0.78
N THR A 99 -13.58 -1.32 0.38
CA THR A 99 -13.78 -2.46 1.29
C THR A 99 -14.64 -2.12 2.51
N SER A 100 -14.98 -0.85 2.74
CA SER A 100 -15.80 -0.38 3.86
C SER A 100 -17.13 -1.11 3.99
N HIS A 101 -17.72 -1.51 2.86
CA HIS A 101 -18.97 -2.28 2.82
C HIS A 101 -18.77 -3.80 2.94
N MET A 102 -17.53 -4.30 2.87
CA MET A 102 -17.23 -5.74 2.97
C MET A 102 -17.08 -6.22 4.42
N ALA A 103 -16.92 -5.32 5.38
CA ALA A 103 -16.71 -5.66 6.80
C ALA A 103 -17.97 -6.19 7.52
N TYR A 104 -19.16 -6.05 6.93
CA TYR A 104 -20.45 -6.42 7.53
C TYR A 104 -21.21 -7.46 6.71
N GLU A 105 -20.51 -8.31 5.96
CA GLU A 105 -21.18 -9.47 5.37
C GLU A 105 -21.38 -10.52 6.47
N GLU A 106 -22.65 -10.70 6.87
CA GLU A 106 -23.10 -11.75 7.78
C GLU A 106 -22.46 -13.10 7.41
N PRO A 107 -21.93 -13.86 8.40
CA PRO A 107 -21.25 -15.12 8.14
C PRO A 107 -22.20 -16.08 7.40
N VAL A 108 -21.74 -16.53 6.23
CA VAL A 108 -22.51 -17.42 5.37
C VAL A 108 -22.60 -18.79 6.03
N CYS A 109 -23.83 -19.32 6.14
CA CYS A 109 -24.11 -20.67 6.63
C CYS A 109 -23.67 -20.92 8.09
N GLU A 110 -23.75 -19.90 8.95
CA GLU A 110 -23.35 -20.00 10.36
C GLU A 110 -24.04 -21.16 11.10
N GLU A 111 -25.36 -21.31 10.93
CA GLU A 111 -26.13 -22.40 11.54
C GLU A 111 -25.65 -23.80 11.11
N VAL A 112 -25.12 -23.94 9.89
CA VAL A 112 -24.62 -25.22 9.38
C VAL A 112 -23.18 -25.45 9.82
N LYS A 113 -22.39 -24.37 9.94
CA LYS A 113 -21.05 -24.40 10.51
C LYS A 113 -21.10 -24.90 11.96
N ASP A 114 -22.05 -24.42 12.75
CA ASP A 114 -22.18 -24.83 14.15
C ASP A 114 -22.56 -26.31 14.28
N LYS A 115 -23.41 -26.83 13.39
CA LYS A 115 -23.72 -28.27 13.30
C LYS A 115 -22.52 -29.14 12.93
N ILE A 116 -21.59 -28.61 12.11
CA ILE A 116 -20.34 -29.32 11.82
C ILE A 116 -19.49 -29.41 13.08
N ILE A 117 -19.32 -28.30 13.79
CA ILE A 117 -18.54 -28.25 15.03
C ILE A 117 -19.14 -29.21 16.05
N GLU A 118 -20.47 -29.17 16.25
CA GLU A 118 -21.18 -30.08 17.13
C GLU A 118 -21.00 -31.56 16.72
N CYS A 119 -21.00 -31.86 15.42
CA CYS A 119 -20.74 -33.22 14.94
C CYS A 119 -19.32 -33.69 15.27
N TYR A 120 -18.32 -32.84 15.07
CA TYR A 120 -16.93 -33.16 15.41
C TYR A 120 -16.71 -33.30 16.92
N ASP A 121 -17.37 -32.47 17.73
CA ASP A 121 -17.23 -32.49 19.19
C ASP A 121 -17.92 -33.70 19.83
N SER A 122 -18.98 -34.22 19.20
CA SER A 122 -19.75 -35.37 19.69
C SER A 122 -19.29 -36.73 19.15
N THR A 123 -18.38 -36.74 18.16
CA THR A 123 -17.95 -37.96 17.47
C THR A 123 -16.52 -38.34 17.84
N ASP A 124 -16.28 -39.62 18.12
CA ASP A 124 -14.92 -40.13 18.35
C ASP A 124 -14.02 -39.89 17.12
N PRO A 125 -12.71 -39.61 17.30
CA PRO A 125 -11.80 -39.32 16.18
C PRO A 125 -11.75 -40.41 15.10
N SER A 126 -11.99 -41.67 15.45
CA SER A 126 -12.06 -42.81 14.52
C SER A 126 -13.32 -42.82 13.66
N GLU A 127 -14.35 -42.08 14.05
CA GLU A 127 -15.68 -42.08 13.42
C GLU A 127 -16.04 -40.75 12.76
N ILE A 128 -15.08 -39.82 12.63
CA ILE A 128 -15.22 -38.51 11.96
C ILE A 128 -15.92 -38.59 10.59
N ILE A 129 -15.78 -39.73 9.90
CA ILE A 129 -16.43 -39.99 8.61
C ILE A 129 -17.96 -39.84 8.71
N LYS A 130 -18.58 -40.04 9.88
CA LYS A 130 -20.02 -39.86 10.11
C LYS A 130 -20.47 -38.39 9.92
N CYS A 131 -19.56 -37.42 10.03
CA CYS A 131 -19.86 -36.00 9.81
C CYS A 131 -19.84 -35.58 8.33
N TRP A 132 -19.56 -36.51 7.39
CA TRP A 132 -19.51 -36.20 5.95
C TRP A 132 -20.80 -35.60 5.41
N ASP A 133 -21.95 -36.08 5.87
CA ASP A 133 -23.23 -35.56 5.41
C ASP A 133 -23.42 -34.09 5.85
N THR A 134 -23.06 -33.76 7.09
CA THR A 134 -23.10 -32.39 7.63
C THR A 134 -22.13 -31.47 6.87
N ILE A 135 -20.94 -31.96 6.53
CA ILE A 135 -19.96 -31.26 5.69
C ILE A 135 -20.50 -31.04 4.27
N GLY A 136 -21.21 -32.02 3.72
CA GLY A 136 -21.88 -31.93 2.42
C GLY A 136 -22.92 -30.80 2.40
N VAL A 137 -23.77 -30.74 3.42
CA VAL A 137 -24.79 -29.68 3.56
C VAL A 137 -24.15 -28.29 3.69
N PHE A 138 -23.07 -28.15 4.45
CA PHE A 138 -22.34 -26.88 4.54
C PHE A 138 -21.73 -26.48 3.21
N THR A 139 -21.10 -27.42 2.51
CA THR A 139 -20.50 -27.19 1.19
C THR A 139 -21.56 -26.71 0.21
N GLN A 140 -22.73 -27.35 0.20
CA GLN A 140 -23.86 -26.92 -0.63
C GLN A 140 -24.32 -25.50 -0.26
N CYS A 141 -24.49 -25.21 1.03
CA CYS A 141 -24.92 -23.91 1.50
C CYS A 141 -23.96 -22.79 1.05
N VAL A 142 -22.64 -23.00 1.17
CA VAL A 142 -21.62 -22.05 0.72
C VAL A 142 -21.66 -21.86 -0.80
N GLN A 143 -21.82 -22.95 -1.56
CA GLN A 143 -21.96 -22.88 -3.02
C GLN A 143 -23.20 -22.08 -3.42
N GLU A 144 -24.36 -22.32 -2.82
CA GLU A 144 -25.60 -21.59 -3.11
C GLU A 144 -25.48 -20.10 -2.75
N ALA A 145 -24.90 -19.78 -1.60
CA ALA A 145 -24.69 -18.41 -1.17
C ALA A 145 -23.72 -17.67 -2.11
N SER A 146 -22.62 -18.31 -2.51
CA SER A 146 -21.68 -17.74 -3.47
C SER A 146 -22.31 -17.51 -4.84
N ALA A 147 -23.13 -18.46 -5.33
CA ALA A 147 -23.89 -18.31 -6.56
C ALA A 147 -24.89 -17.15 -6.48
N LYS A 148 -25.65 -17.02 -5.37
CA LYS A 148 -26.57 -15.90 -5.15
C LYS A 148 -25.84 -14.56 -5.16
N ARG A 149 -24.69 -14.45 -4.48
CA ARG A 149 -23.86 -13.23 -4.47
C ARG A 149 -23.38 -12.87 -5.88
N LEU A 150 -22.93 -13.86 -6.65
CA LEU A 150 -22.49 -13.66 -8.03
C LEU A 150 -23.64 -13.17 -8.93
N ILE A 151 -24.82 -13.78 -8.82
CA ILE A 151 -26.01 -13.36 -9.57
C ILE A 151 -26.39 -11.92 -9.18
N ALA A 152 -26.46 -11.60 -7.89
CA ALA A 152 -26.79 -10.26 -7.42
C ALA A 152 -25.78 -9.20 -7.90
N ARG A 153 -24.49 -9.57 -8.03
CA ARG A 153 -23.46 -8.69 -8.58
C ARG A 153 -23.63 -8.49 -10.08
N THR A 154 -23.81 -9.57 -10.84
CA THR A 154 -23.97 -9.50 -12.29
C THR A 154 -25.23 -8.72 -12.69
N MET A 155 -26.33 -8.87 -11.94
CA MET A 155 -27.55 -8.07 -12.15
C MET A 155 -27.30 -6.57 -11.93
N ARG A 156 -26.64 -6.19 -10.83
CA ARG A 156 -26.26 -4.78 -10.56
C ARG A 156 -25.38 -4.20 -11.66
N GLU A 157 -24.38 -4.96 -12.11
CA GLU A 157 -23.50 -4.54 -13.20
C GLU A 157 -24.27 -4.37 -14.52
N ALA A 158 -25.20 -5.28 -14.83
CA ALA A 158 -26.05 -5.20 -16.01
C ALA A 158 -26.96 -3.95 -16.00
N GLU A 159 -27.56 -3.62 -14.85
CA GLU A 159 -28.37 -2.41 -14.68
C GLU A 159 -27.56 -1.13 -14.92
N VAL A 160 -26.37 -1.05 -14.33
CA VAL A 160 -25.46 0.10 -14.51
C VAL A 160 -25.04 0.23 -15.97
N LEU A 161 -24.70 -0.88 -16.63
CA LEU A 161 -24.36 -0.88 -18.06
C LEU A 161 -25.54 -0.44 -18.92
N ALA A 162 -26.75 -0.93 -18.64
CA ALA A 162 -27.96 -0.51 -19.35
C ALA A 162 -28.22 0.99 -19.18
N GLN A 163 -28.07 1.53 -17.96
CA GLN A 163 -28.24 2.95 -17.71
C GLN A 163 -27.18 3.79 -18.44
N ARG A 164 -25.91 3.36 -18.41
CA ARG A 164 -24.81 4.02 -19.13
C ARG A 164 -25.06 4.00 -20.63
N SER A 165 -25.47 2.87 -21.18
CA SER A 165 -25.82 2.72 -22.60
C SER A 165 -26.92 3.70 -23.02
N ARG A 166 -28.00 3.81 -22.22
CA ARG A 166 -29.07 4.79 -22.46
C ARG A 166 -28.57 6.23 -22.43
N ARG A 167 -27.65 6.59 -21.52
CA ARG A 167 -27.08 7.94 -21.46
C ARG A 167 -26.24 8.25 -22.71
N VAL A 168 -25.40 7.30 -23.13
CA VAL A 168 -24.57 7.45 -24.32
C VAL A 168 -25.42 7.56 -25.58
N ALA A 169 -26.47 6.76 -25.72
CA ALA A 169 -27.41 6.84 -26.84
C ALA A 169 -28.05 8.23 -26.95
N ARG A 170 -28.57 8.77 -25.84
CA ARG A 170 -29.14 10.14 -25.82
C ARG A 170 -28.11 11.20 -26.17
N ALA A 171 -26.88 11.08 -25.65
CA ALA A 171 -25.82 12.04 -25.97
C ALA A 171 -25.47 12.02 -27.48
N ARG A 172 -25.47 10.83 -28.10
CA ARG A 172 -25.28 10.70 -29.55
C ARG A 172 -26.42 11.32 -30.35
N GLU A 173 -27.67 11.10 -29.95
CA GLU A 173 -28.82 11.73 -30.60
C GLU A 173 -28.77 13.26 -30.54
N HIS A 174 -28.34 13.83 -29.40
CA HIS A 174 -28.13 15.27 -29.28
C HIS A 174 -27.02 15.75 -30.21
N ALA A 175 -25.85 15.10 -30.20
CA ALA A 175 -24.74 15.46 -31.06
C ALA A 175 -25.06 15.38 -32.56
N LEU A 176 -25.95 14.46 -32.97
CA LEU A 176 -26.40 14.34 -34.35
C LEU A 176 -27.42 15.42 -34.75
N LYS A 177 -28.21 15.94 -33.81
CA LYS A 177 -29.14 17.05 -34.06
C LYS A 177 -28.45 18.40 -34.21
N ASP A 178 -27.25 18.53 -33.63
CA ASP A 178 -26.44 19.75 -33.68
C ASP A 178 -25.55 19.83 -34.94
N LEU A 179 -25.59 18.83 -35.82
CA LEU A 179 -24.90 18.84 -37.11
C LEU A 179 -25.80 19.49 -38.19
N PRO A 180 -25.37 20.60 -38.83
CA PRO A 180 -26.11 21.30 -39.87
C PRO A 180 -26.14 20.56 -41.22
#